data_AF-A0AB36IAR7-F1
#
_entry.id   AF-A0AB36IAR7-F1
#
_cell.length_a   1.000
_cell.length_b   1.000
_cell.length_c   1.000
_cell.angle_alpha   90.00
_cell.angle_beta   90.00
_cell.angle_gamma   90.00
#
_symmetry.space_group_name_H-M   'P 1'
#
loop_
_entity.id
_entity.type
_entity.pdbx_description
1 polymer ?
#
loop_
_entity_poly.entity_id
_entity_poly.type
_entity_poly.pdbx_seq_one_letter_code
_entity_poly.pdbx_strand_id
1 'polypeptide(L)'
;MPTNNGGSFFFSRKNLAGIAIATLIIALHLVIGLGAFWPVVAIAGYGAAVALTPKNPPKKELPPVQATPELDSPGLLAARSQELVRTMYSHGAAAPAIEAIKRLDSSLQLVIGNWTSLTNFPEHQVTIRSIINQYIPGIIDAYLKIPTRNDPRAVEDLIESFDLLNSETMKIFNAIQEQGLNNLEDHGRALRMQFGQLPEEFRE
;
A
#
# COMPACT_ATOMS: atom_id res chain seq x y z
N MET A 1 40.31 -17.74 -1.78
CA MET A 1 39.69 -18.34 -2.99
C MET A 1 39.00 -19.65 -2.56
N PRO A 2 37.89 -20.05 -3.21
CA PRO A 2 36.48 -19.88 -2.80
C PRO A 2 35.87 -21.22 -2.28
N THR A 3 34.66 -21.33 -1.71
CA THR A 3 33.34 -21.17 -2.36
C THR A 3 32.19 -20.81 -1.40
N ASN A 4 31.50 -19.73 -1.77
CA ASN A 4 30.06 -19.48 -1.77
C ASN A 4 29.15 -20.56 -1.16
N ASN A 5 28.28 -20.16 -0.22
CA ASN A 5 26.97 -20.78 0.01
C ASN A 5 25.93 -19.67 0.27
N GLY A 6 25.68 -18.88 -0.77
CA GLY A 6 24.45 -18.13 -0.89
C GLY A 6 23.38 -19.06 -1.49
N GLY A 7 22.28 -19.24 -0.78
CA GLY A 7 21.08 -19.88 -1.33
C GLY A 7 20.52 -21.02 -0.49
N SER A 8 19.71 -20.71 0.53
CA SER A 8 18.69 -21.66 1.00
C SER A 8 17.55 -21.06 1.84
N PHE A 9 17.33 -19.75 1.85
CA PHE A 9 16.17 -19.17 2.57
C PHE A 9 14.88 -19.12 1.74
N PHE A 10 14.94 -19.38 0.43
CA PHE A 10 13.78 -19.37 -0.48
C PHE A 10 13.00 -20.70 -0.56
N PHE A 11 13.40 -21.75 0.18
CA PHE A 11 12.80 -23.09 0.07
C PHE A 11 12.07 -23.56 1.35
N SER A 12 11.37 -22.67 2.05
CA SER A 12 10.31 -23.12 2.96
C SER A 12 9.09 -23.53 2.14
N ARG A 13 8.72 -24.82 2.19
CA ARG A 13 7.60 -25.44 1.42
C ARG A 13 6.27 -24.68 1.54
N LYS A 14 6.10 -23.86 2.59
CA LYS A 14 4.91 -23.04 2.83
C LYS A 14 4.89 -21.74 2.01
N ASN A 15 6.04 -21.13 1.74
CA ASN A 15 6.14 -19.90 0.94
C ASN A 15 6.18 -20.20 -0.57
N LEU A 16 6.63 -21.41 -0.95
CA LEU A 16 6.62 -21.88 -2.34
C LEU A 16 5.19 -22.07 -2.89
N ALA A 17 4.26 -22.52 -2.05
CA ALA A 17 2.86 -22.70 -2.44
C ALA A 17 2.18 -21.36 -2.76
N GLY A 18 2.43 -20.33 -1.94
CA GLY A 18 1.89 -18.99 -2.15
C GLY A 18 2.46 -18.32 -3.41
N ILE A 19 3.78 -18.41 -3.61
CA ILE A 19 4.45 -17.90 -4.81
C ILE A 19 3.96 -18.66 -6.05
N ALA A 20 3.87 -19.99 -6.01
CA ALA A 20 3.39 -20.79 -7.13
C ALA A 20 1.94 -20.45 -7.52
N ILE A 21 1.06 -20.20 -6.55
CA ILE A 21 -0.32 -19.79 -6.81
C ILE A 21 -0.36 -18.39 -7.43
N ALA A 22 0.38 -17.42 -6.88
CA ALA A 22 0.45 -16.07 -7.43
C ALA A 22 1.02 -16.06 -8.86
N THR A 23 2.11 -16.81 -9.11
CA THR A 23 2.71 -16.95 -10.43
C THR A 23 1.76 -17.66 -11.41
N LEU A 24 1.01 -18.66 -10.96
CA LEU A 24 0.04 -19.36 -11.81
C LEU A 24 -1.14 -18.46 -12.18
N ILE A 25 -1.63 -17.61 -11.27
CA ILE A 25 -2.67 -16.62 -11.56
C ILE A 25 -2.16 -15.59 -12.57
N ILE A 26 -0.95 -15.06 -12.39
CA ILE A 26 -0.34 -14.07 -13.30
C ILE A 26 -0.08 -14.69 -14.68
N ALA A 27 0.47 -15.90 -14.74
CA ALA A 27 0.71 -16.62 -16.00
C ALA A 27 -0.60 -16.94 -16.74
N LEU A 28 -1.65 -17.33 -16.00
CA LEU A 28 -2.97 -17.58 -16.57
C LEU A 28 -3.61 -16.28 -17.10
N HIS A 29 -3.39 -15.14 -16.45
CA HIS A 29 -3.84 -13.83 -16.96
C HIS A 29 -3.11 -13.43 -18.25
N LEU A 30 -1.81 -13.73 -18.37
CA LEU A 30 -1.00 -13.36 -19.53
C LEU A 30 -1.26 -14.24 -20.76
N VAL A 31 -1.57 -15.53 -20.59
CA VAL A 31 -1.77 -16.47 -21.71
C VAL A 31 -3.13 -16.30 -22.40
N ILE A 32 -4.18 -15.92 -21.66
CA ILE A 32 -5.55 -15.93 -22.23
C ILE A 32 -5.90 -14.59 -22.91
N GLY A 33 -5.15 -13.51 -22.69
CA GLY A 33 -5.35 -12.25 -23.45
C GLY A 33 -6.77 -11.68 -23.32
N LEU A 34 -7.35 -11.72 -22.12
CA LEU A 34 -8.69 -11.17 -21.89
C LEU A 34 -8.60 -9.67 -21.62
N GLY A 35 -8.62 -8.87 -22.68
CA GLY A 35 -8.83 -7.43 -22.57
C GLY A 35 -10.21 -7.09 -21.98
N ALA A 36 -11.24 -6.98 -22.82
CA ALA A 36 -12.54 -6.40 -22.45
C ALA A 36 -13.52 -7.34 -21.69
N PHE A 37 -13.24 -8.64 -21.57
CA PHE A 37 -14.17 -9.63 -21.00
C PHE A 37 -13.94 -9.94 -19.51
N TRP A 38 -12.99 -9.25 -18.85
CA TRP A 38 -12.73 -9.40 -17.42
C TRP A 38 -13.96 -9.25 -16.51
N PRO A 39 -14.99 -8.40 -16.80
CA PRO A 39 -16.15 -8.28 -15.92
C PRO A 39 -16.99 -9.56 -15.90
N VAL A 40 -17.06 -10.28 -17.03
CA VAL A 40 -17.81 -11.53 -17.13
C VAL A 40 -17.12 -12.64 -16.35
N VAL A 41 -15.78 -12.68 -16.38
CA VAL A 41 -14.99 -13.61 -15.57
C VAL A 41 -15.09 -13.29 -14.08
N ALA A 42 -15.09 -12.01 -13.71
CA ALA A 42 -15.29 -11.59 -12.32
C ALA A 42 -16.68 -12.02 -11.80
N ILE A 43 -17.73 -11.81 -12.59
CA ILE A 43 -19.10 -12.20 -12.23
C ILE A 43 -19.23 -13.74 -12.17
N ALA A 44 -18.66 -14.46 -13.13
CA ALA A 44 -18.69 -15.92 -13.16
C ALA A 44 -17.88 -16.54 -12.01
N GLY A 45 -16.71 -15.97 -11.70
CA GLY A 45 -15.87 -16.38 -10.57
C GLY A 45 -16.57 -16.13 -9.23
N TYR A 46 -17.25 -14.99 -9.09
CA TYR A 46 -18.08 -14.70 -7.93
C TYR A 46 -19.24 -15.69 -7.79
N GLY A 47 -19.97 -15.96 -8.89
CA GLY A 47 -21.07 -16.92 -8.90
C GLY A 47 -20.65 -18.35 -8.55
N ALA A 48 -19.51 -18.80 -9.10
CA ALA A 48 -18.95 -20.12 -8.81
C ALA A 48 -18.47 -20.24 -7.36
N ALA A 49 -17.84 -19.19 -6.80
CA ALA A 49 -17.40 -19.17 -5.41
C ALA A 49 -18.59 -19.23 -4.43
N VAL A 50 -19.66 -18.48 -4.70
CA VAL A 50 -20.88 -18.49 -3.88
C VAL A 50 -21.60 -19.84 -3.95
N ALA A 51 -21.65 -20.46 -5.13
CA ALA A 51 -22.28 -21.77 -5.31
C ALA A 51 -21.50 -22.93 -4.67
N LEU A 52 -20.17 -22.83 -4.62
CA LEU A 52 -19.29 -23.86 -4.03
C LEU A 52 -19.06 -23.68 -2.53
N THR A 53 -19.53 -22.59 -1.92
CA THR A 53 -19.40 -22.38 -0.47
C THR A 53 -20.35 -23.32 0.29
N PRO A 54 -19.85 -24.31 1.05
CA PRO A 54 -20.72 -25.25 1.75
C PRO A 54 -21.43 -24.55 2.91
N LYS A 55 -22.75 -24.76 3.03
CA LYS A 55 -23.61 -24.09 4.02
C LYS A 55 -23.28 -24.40 5.49
N ASN A 56 -22.43 -25.39 5.77
CA ASN A 56 -22.00 -25.76 7.13
C ASN A 56 -20.52 -26.19 7.14
N PRO A 57 -19.55 -25.27 7.30
CA PRO A 57 -18.16 -25.64 7.44
C PRO A 57 -17.86 -26.15 8.86
N PRO A 58 -17.08 -27.24 9.01
CA PRO A 58 -16.60 -27.70 10.32
C PRO A 58 -15.64 -26.65 10.91
N LYS A 59 -15.83 -26.37 12.20
CA LYS A 59 -15.08 -25.39 13.00
C LYS A 59 -13.60 -25.77 13.05
N LYS A 60 -12.79 -25.18 12.18
CA LYS A 60 -11.33 -25.17 12.28
C LYS A 60 -10.93 -23.71 12.17
N GLU A 61 -10.59 -23.13 13.32
CA GLU A 61 -10.28 -21.71 13.48
C GLU A 61 -9.03 -21.33 12.67
N LEU A 62 -9.28 -20.90 11.44
CA LEU A 62 -8.48 -19.89 10.76
C LEU A 62 -9.18 -18.56 11.07
N PRO A 63 -8.47 -17.50 11.52
CA PRO A 63 -9.11 -16.21 11.78
C PRO A 63 -9.86 -15.75 10.52
N PRO A 64 -11.13 -15.31 10.65
CA PRO A 64 -11.94 -14.94 9.49
C PRO A 64 -11.26 -13.78 8.77
N VAL A 65 -11.18 -13.86 7.44
CA VAL A 65 -11.09 -12.66 6.60
C VAL A 65 -12.43 -11.95 6.79
N GLN A 66 -12.50 -11.09 7.79
CA GLN A 66 -13.58 -10.14 7.90
C GLN A 66 -13.44 -9.22 6.69
N ALA A 67 -14.31 -9.42 5.71
CA ALA A 67 -14.65 -8.33 4.81
C ALA A 67 -15.18 -7.21 5.69
N THR A 68 -14.37 -6.18 5.94
CA THR A 68 -14.84 -4.92 6.52
C THR A 68 -15.51 -4.17 5.37
N PRO A 69 -16.84 -4.04 5.34
CA PRO A 69 -17.53 -3.21 4.39
C PRO A 69 -17.59 -1.81 4.98
N GLU A 70 -16.46 -1.12 4.96
CA GLU A 70 -16.41 0.33 5.11
C GLU A 70 -15.21 0.78 4.27
N LEU A 71 -15.46 1.62 3.28
CA LEU A 71 -14.41 2.37 2.63
C LEU A 71 -13.74 3.18 3.75
N ASP A 72 -12.64 2.69 4.33
CA ASP A 72 -11.94 3.36 5.42
C ASP A 72 -11.77 4.83 5.04
N SER A 73 -12.53 5.69 5.73
CA SER A 73 -12.48 7.12 5.44
C SER A 73 -11.06 7.62 5.71
N PRO A 74 -10.61 8.70 5.06
CA PRO A 74 -9.28 9.26 5.29
C PRO A 74 -9.00 9.50 6.79
N GLY A 75 -10.03 9.93 7.54
CA GLY A 75 -9.94 10.10 8.99
C GLY A 75 -9.67 8.80 9.76
N LEU A 76 -10.29 7.69 9.36
CA LEU A 76 -10.03 6.37 9.96
C LEU A 76 -8.62 5.87 9.63
N LEU A 77 -8.15 6.06 8.40
CA LEU A 77 -6.78 5.71 8.00
C LEU A 77 -5.73 6.54 8.77
N ALA A 78 -5.99 7.84 8.97
CA ALA A 78 -5.15 8.72 9.76
C ALA A 78 -5.11 8.30 11.23
N ALA A 79 -6.26 7.98 11.82
CA ALA A 79 -6.33 7.49 13.20
C ALA A 79 -5.61 6.14 13.35
N ARG A 80 -5.77 5.24 12.36
CA ARG A 80 -5.17 3.91 12.38
C ARG A 80 -3.65 3.97 12.30
N SER A 81 -3.09 4.78 11.41
CA SER A 81 -1.63 4.98 11.29
C SER A 81 -1.02 5.50 12.60
N GLN A 82 -1.65 6.49 13.24
CA GLN A 82 -1.21 6.99 14.55
C GLN A 82 -1.29 5.91 15.64
N GLU A 83 -2.31 5.05 15.62
CA GLU A 83 -2.44 3.94 16.56
C GLU A 83 -1.31 2.90 16.42
N LEU A 84 -0.80 2.69 15.20
CA LEU A 84 0.34 1.79 14.97
C LEU A 84 1.62 2.35 15.59
N VAL A 85 1.85 3.66 15.51
CA VAL A 85 2.96 4.34 16.21
C VAL A 85 2.82 4.18 17.73
N ARG A 86 1.61 4.39 18.27
CA ARG A 86 1.34 4.21 19.71
C ARG A 86 1.56 2.77 20.16
N THR A 87 1.15 1.79 19.36
CA THR A 87 1.38 0.36 19.62
C THR A 87 2.88 0.07 19.73
N MET A 88 3.69 0.55 18.80
CA MET A 88 5.14 0.38 18.87
C MET A 88 5.76 0.99 20.13
N TYR A 89 5.29 2.17 20.52
CA TYR A 89 5.73 2.85 21.74
C TYR A 89 5.32 2.09 23.01
N SER A 90 4.04 1.70 23.12
CA SER A 90 3.50 1.02 24.31
C SER A 90 4.12 -0.37 24.54
N HIS A 91 4.51 -1.05 23.47
CA HIS A 91 5.18 -2.35 23.54
C HIS A 91 6.70 -2.28 23.73
N GLY A 92 7.27 -1.08 23.90
CA GLY A 92 8.67 -0.88 24.27
C GLY A 92 9.67 -1.18 23.16
N ALA A 93 9.33 -0.87 21.91
CA ALA A 93 10.28 -0.99 20.80
C ALA A 93 11.46 -0.02 20.94
N ALA A 94 12.60 -0.36 20.34
CA ALA A 94 13.81 0.45 20.38
C ALA A 94 13.58 1.85 19.78
N ALA A 95 14.21 2.88 20.36
CA ALA A 95 14.02 4.27 19.94
C ALA A 95 14.25 4.52 18.43
N PRO A 96 15.28 3.92 17.78
CA PRO A 96 15.45 4.06 16.33
C PRO A 96 14.28 3.51 15.50
N ALA A 97 13.67 2.40 15.93
CA ALA A 97 12.48 1.85 15.27
C ALA A 97 11.24 2.73 15.47
N ILE A 98 11.09 3.35 16.65
CA ILE A 98 10.03 4.33 16.92
C ILE A 98 10.18 5.55 16.00
N GLU A 99 11.41 6.01 15.78
CA GLU A 99 11.68 7.12 14.88
C GLU A 99 11.32 6.77 13.43
N ALA A 100 11.71 5.58 12.97
CA ALA A 100 11.40 5.11 11.61
C ALA A 100 9.89 5.04 11.35
N ILE A 101 9.09 4.46 12.26
CA ILE A 101 7.63 4.41 12.09
C ILE A 101 6.98 5.80 12.18
N LYS A 102 7.53 6.73 12.97
CA LYS A 102 7.05 8.13 13.01
C LYS A 102 7.29 8.86 11.69
N ARG A 103 8.43 8.61 11.03
CA ARG A 103 8.69 9.16 9.69
C ARG A 103 7.67 8.62 8.68
N LEU A 104 7.45 7.31 8.69
CA LEU A 104 6.43 6.67 7.85
C LEU A 104 5.02 7.23 8.11
N ASP A 105 4.61 7.36 9.38
CA ASP A 105 3.32 7.97 9.75
C ASP A 105 3.22 9.40 9.21
N SER A 106 4.25 10.22 9.38
CA SER A 106 4.28 11.59 8.85
C SER A 106 4.04 11.62 7.33
N SER A 107 4.70 10.75 6.57
CA SER A 107 4.49 10.62 5.12
C SER A 107 3.10 10.09 4.76
N LEU A 108 2.54 9.16 5.54
CA LEU A 108 1.16 8.71 5.36
C LEU A 108 0.16 9.84 5.60
N GLN A 109 0.37 10.67 6.64
CA GLN A 109 -0.50 11.84 6.89
C GLN A 109 -0.46 12.83 5.73
N LEU A 110 0.68 13.02 5.06
CA LEU A 110 0.76 13.87 3.86
C LEU A 110 -0.13 13.34 2.73
N VAL A 111 -0.08 12.03 2.47
CA VAL A 111 -0.89 11.40 1.42
C VAL A 111 -2.38 11.40 1.79
N ILE A 112 -2.72 11.05 3.03
CA ILE A 112 -4.10 11.04 3.52
C ILE A 112 -4.70 12.44 3.55
N GLY A 113 -3.92 13.46 3.88
CA GLY A 113 -4.34 14.87 3.79
C GLY A 113 -4.70 15.31 2.38
N ASN A 114 -4.18 14.61 1.36
CA ASN A 114 -4.44 14.84 -0.06
C ASN A 114 -5.29 13.73 -0.70
N TRP A 115 -6.12 13.04 0.10
CA TRP A 115 -6.86 11.85 -0.35
C TRP A 115 -7.78 12.10 -1.55
N THR A 116 -8.39 13.29 -1.63
CA THR A 116 -9.27 13.67 -2.75
C THR A 116 -8.52 13.75 -4.08
N SER A 117 -7.25 14.17 -4.07
CA SER A 117 -6.39 14.18 -5.26
C SER A 117 -6.13 12.76 -5.80
N LEU A 118 -6.21 11.74 -4.94
CA LEU A 118 -6.07 10.34 -5.33
C LEU A 118 -7.32 9.73 -5.98
N THR A 119 -8.43 10.46 -6.12
CA THR A 119 -9.68 9.93 -6.71
C THR A 119 -9.46 9.45 -8.15
N ASN A 120 -8.53 10.08 -8.86
CA ASN A 120 -8.16 9.73 -10.23
C ASN A 120 -7.11 8.59 -10.31
N PHE A 121 -6.61 8.11 -9.17
CA PHE A 121 -5.59 7.06 -9.05
C PHE A 121 -6.02 6.02 -8.00
N PRO A 122 -7.06 5.21 -8.29
CA PRO A 122 -7.58 4.22 -7.35
C PRO A 122 -6.52 3.22 -6.88
N GLU A 123 -5.52 2.92 -7.71
CA GLU A 123 -4.37 2.07 -7.37
C GLU A 123 -3.57 2.63 -6.20
N HIS A 124 -3.33 3.95 -6.15
CA HIS A 124 -2.61 4.59 -5.05
C HIS A 124 -3.42 4.55 -3.75
N GLN A 125 -4.75 4.68 -3.83
CA GLN A 125 -5.60 4.52 -2.65
C GLN A 125 -5.55 3.09 -2.10
N VAL A 126 -5.56 2.09 -2.99
CA VAL A 126 -5.41 0.68 -2.58
C VAL A 126 -4.06 0.46 -1.92
N THR A 127 -2.98 0.98 -2.50
CA THR A 127 -1.62 0.85 -1.93
C THR A 127 -1.55 1.44 -0.52
N ILE A 128 -2.05 2.67 -0.30
CA ILE A 128 -2.03 3.29 1.04
C ILE A 128 -2.87 2.50 2.05
N ARG A 129 -4.05 2.01 1.64
CA ARG A 129 -4.87 1.14 2.50
C ARG A 129 -4.11 -0.14 2.86
N SER A 130 -3.46 -0.80 1.90
CA SER A 130 -2.65 -2.00 2.14
C SER A 130 -1.48 -1.72 3.08
N ILE A 131 -0.79 -0.59 2.93
CA ILE A 131 0.30 -0.18 3.84
C ILE A 131 -0.22 -0.09 5.27
N ILE A 132 -1.31 0.64 5.51
CA ILE A 132 -1.84 0.92 6.85
C ILE A 132 -2.50 -0.32 7.48
N ASN A 133 -3.31 -1.04 6.71
CA ASN A 133 -4.16 -2.10 7.24
C ASN A 133 -3.49 -3.47 7.23
N GLN A 134 -2.45 -3.68 6.42
CA GLN A 134 -1.84 -5.00 6.22
C GLN A 134 -0.34 -5.02 6.45
N TYR A 135 0.43 -4.17 5.77
CA TYR A 135 1.89 -4.26 5.80
C TYR A 135 2.49 -3.79 7.13
N ILE A 136 2.15 -2.58 7.59
CA ILE A 136 2.66 -2.08 8.87
C ILE A 136 2.25 -2.99 10.04
N PRO A 137 0.96 -3.39 10.18
CA PRO A 137 0.57 -4.31 11.25
C PRO A 137 1.29 -5.66 11.17
N GLY A 138 1.49 -6.21 9.97
CA GLY A 138 2.20 -7.47 9.77
C GLY A 138 3.67 -7.40 10.20
N ILE A 139 4.36 -6.30 9.86
CA ILE A 139 5.75 -6.06 10.26
C ILE A 139 5.85 -5.89 11.78
N ILE A 140 4.96 -5.09 12.39
CA ILE A 140 4.91 -4.89 13.85
C ILE A 140 4.66 -6.22 14.56
N ASP A 141 3.68 -7.00 14.13
CA ASP A 141 3.36 -8.30 14.72
C ASP A 141 4.55 -9.28 14.63
N ALA A 142 5.22 -9.34 13.48
CA ALA A 142 6.42 -10.15 13.31
C ALA A 142 7.54 -9.72 14.26
N TYR A 143 7.81 -8.42 14.38
CA TYR A 143 8.81 -7.87 15.32
C TYR A 143 8.47 -8.17 16.78
N LEU A 144 7.23 -7.94 17.20
CA LEU A 144 6.80 -8.14 18.59
C LEU A 144 6.84 -9.60 19.04
N LYS A 145 6.79 -10.56 18.11
CA LYS A 145 6.93 -11.99 18.38
C LYS A 145 8.37 -12.43 18.65
N ILE A 146 9.37 -11.60 18.35
CA ILE A 146 10.78 -11.95 18.58
C ILE A 146 11.09 -11.79 20.08
N PRO A 147 11.53 -12.86 20.79
CA PRO A 147 11.86 -12.75 22.21
C PRO A 147 12.96 -11.72 22.49
N THR A 148 13.95 -11.65 21.60
CA THR A 148 15.05 -10.67 21.59
C THR A 148 14.80 -9.55 20.57
N ARG A 149 13.56 -9.05 20.47
CA ARG A 149 13.16 -8.01 19.49
C ARG A 149 14.04 -6.75 19.47
N ASN A 150 14.61 -6.37 20.61
CA ASN A 150 15.51 -5.22 20.69
C ASN A 150 16.98 -5.57 20.37
N ASP A 151 17.26 -6.77 19.84
CA ASP A 151 18.55 -7.11 19.24
C ASP A 151 18.82 -6.17 18.05
N PRO A 152 20.07 -5.68 17.86
CA PRO A 152 20.39 -4.75 16.79
C PRO A 152 19.93 -5.20 15.40
N ARG A 153 20.01 -6.50 15.09
CA ARG A 153 19.61 -7.02 13.77
C ARG A 153 18.10 -6.96 13.55
N ALA A 154 17.31 -7.31 14.57
CA ALA A 154 15.86 -7.24 14.49
C ALA A 154 15.36 -5.78 14.40
N VAL A 155 16.06 -4.85 15.05
CA VAL A 155 15.78 -3.42 14.97
C VAL A 155 16.16 -2.86 13.59
N GLU A 156 17.30 -3.27 13.03
CA GLU A 156 17.75 -2.87 11.69
C GLU A 156 16.77 -3.35 10.60
N ASP A 157 16.43 -4.64 10.57
CA ASP A 157 15.45 -5.20 9.62
C ASP A 157 14.09 -4.46 9.68
N LEU A 158 13.66 -4.10 10.88
CA LEU A 158 12.43 -3.36 11.10
C LEU A 158 12.50 -1.92 10.54
N ILE A 159 13.62 -1.23 10.79
CA ILE A 159 13.86 0.12 10.27
C ILE A 159 13.89 0.09 8.75
N GLU A 160 14.62 -0.84 8.13
CA GLU A 160 14.68 -0.99 6.68
C GLU A 160 13.30 -1.23 6.07
N SER A 161 12.48 -2.05 6.73
CA SER A 161 11.11 -2.32 6.31
C SER A 161 10.24 -1.05 6.34
N PHE A 162 10.34 -0.25 7.41
CA PHE A 162 9.62 1.02 7.49
C PHE A 162 10.15 2.06 6.50
N ASP A 163 11.45 2.14 6.29
CA ASP A 163 12.06 3.06 5.32
C ASP A 163 11.65 2.70 3.88
N LEU A 164 11.50 1.41 3.55
CA LEU A 164 10.96 0.96 2.26
C LEU A 164 9.50 1.42 2.06
N LEU A 165 8.64 1.19 3.05
CA LEU A 165 7.24 1.66 3.01
C LEU A 165 7.15 3.19 2.95
N ASN A 166 8.07 3.88 3.63
CA ASN A 166 8.15 5.33 3.63
C ASN A 166 8.52 5.87 2.25
N SER A 167 9.53 5.27 1.62
CA SER A 167 9.92 5.60 0.24
C SER A 167 8.74 5.42 -0.73
N GLU A 168 8.00 4.31 -0.62
CA GLU A 168 6.86 4.07 -1.50
C GLU A 168 5.72 5.07 -1.27
N THR A 169 5.42 5.39 -0.01
CA THR A 169 4.45 6.43 0.36
C THR A 169 4.85 7.80 -0.19
N MET A 170 6.12 8.15 -0.12
CA MET A 170 6.63 9.43 -0.64
C MET A 170 6.60 9.50 -2.17
N LYS A 171 6.80 8.39 -2.89
CA LYS A 171 6.60 8.39 -4.36
C LYS A 171 5.16 8.72 -4.72
N ILE A 172 4.20 8.15 -4.02
CA ILE A 172 2.77 8.45 -4.22
C ILE A 172 2.51 9.94 -3.94
N PHE A 173 3.04 10.47 -2.84
CA PHE A 173 2.90 11.88 -2.52
C PHE A 173 3.51 12.81 -3.59
N ASN A 174 4.69 12.46 -4.11
CA ASN A 174 5.36 13.25 -5.14
C ASN A 174 4.57 13.22 -6.46
N ALA A 175 3.96 12.09 -6.83
CA ALA A 175 3.09 12.00 -8.00
C ALA A 175 1.86 12.92 -7.87
N ILE A 176 1.27 13.04 -6.68
CA ILE A 176 0.19 13.99 -6.40
C ILE A 176 0.66 15.43 -6.61
N GLN A 177 1.84 15.78 -6.07
CA GLN A 177 2.39 17.14 -6.21
C GLN A 177 2.68 17.49 -7.66
N GLU A 178 3.32 16.59 -8.40
CA GLU A 178 3.65 16.80 -9.81
C GLU A 178 2.40 17.04 -10.65
N GLN A 179 1.34 16.27 -10.43
CA GLN A 179 0.06 16.50 -11.09
C GLN A 179 -0.54 17.88 -10.74
N GLY A 180 -0.46 18.29 -9.47
CA GLY A 180 -0.91 19.61 -9.04
C GLY A 180 -0.18 20.74 -9.76
N LEU A 181 1.14 20.61 -9.93
CA LEU A 181 1.97 21.57 -10.66
C LEU A 181 1.62 21.62 -12.16
N ASN A 182 1.46 20.46 -12.79
CA ASN A 182 1.08 20.36 -14.20
C ASN A 182 -0.28 21.04 -14.45
N ASN A 183 -1.27 20.76 -13.59
CA ASN A 183 -2.57 21.41 -13.67
C ASN A 183 -2.47 22.93 -13.51
N LEU A 184 -1.66 23.43 -12.57
CA LEU A 184 -1.47 24.87 -12.38
C LEU A 184 -0.82 25.54 -13.60
N GLU A 185 0.17 24.88 -14.21
CA GLU A 185 0.81 25.37 -15.44
C GLU A 185 -0.20 25.48 -16.58
N ASP A 186 -1.02 24.46 -16.78
CA ASP A 186 -2.06 24.42 -17.81
C ASP A 186 -3.08 25.55 -17.64
N HIS A 187 -3.55 25.79 -16.42
CA HIS A 187 -4.45 26.89 -16.12
C HIS A 187 -3.79 28.26 -16.36
N GLY A 188 -2.52 28.43 -15.95
CA GLY A 188 -1.77 29.66 -16.20
C GLY A 188 -1.52 29.90 -17.70
N ARG A 189 -1.34 28.84 -18.48
CA ARG A 189 -1.25 28.90 -19.94
C ARG A 189 -2.59 29.31 -20.56
N ALA A 190 -3.69 28.71 -20.15
CA ALA A 190 -5.03 29.05 -20.61
C ALA A 190 -5.39 30.51 -20.30
N LEU A 191 -5.09 30.99 -19.09
CA LEU A 191 -5.32 32.38 -18.69
C LEU A 191 -4.53 33.37 -19.57
N ARG A 192 -3.27 33.07 -19.88
CA ARG A 192 -2.45 33.88 -20.80
C ARG A 192 -2.97 33.86 -22.23
N MET A 193 -3.49 32.73 -22.71
CA MET A 193 -4.12 32.67 -24.03
C MET A 193 -5.40 33.50 -24.08
N GLN A 194 -6.21 33.48 -23.02
CA GLN A 194 -7.50 34.16 -22.98
C GLN A 194 -7.40 35.67 -22.69
N PHE A 195 -6.42 36.09 -21.88
CA PHE A 195 -6.29 37.49 -21.42
C PHE A 195 -4.96 38.16 -21.78
N GLY A 196 -3.96 37.40 -22.24
CA GLY A 196 -2.66 37.94 -22.66
C GLY A 196 -2.66 38.58 -24.05
N GLN A 197 -3.76 38.47 -24.80
CA GLN A 197 -4.01 39.22 -26.04
C GLN A 197 -5.08 40.31 -25.85
N LEU A 198 -5.06 41.04 -24.73
CA LEU A 198 -5.80 42.30 -24.67
C LEU A 198 -5.26 43.23 -25.78
N PRO A 199 -6.11 43.70 -26.70
CA PRO A 199 -5.65 44.37 -27.90
C PRO A 199 -5.02 45.74 -27.58
N GLU A 200 -4.05 46.13 -28.39
CA GLU A 200 -3.22 47.36 -28.36
C GLU A 200 -4.01 48.68 -28.45
N GLU A 201 -5.34 48.63 -28.35
CA GLU A 201 -6.26 49.77 -28.49
C GLU A 201 -6.40 50.64 -27.23
N PHE A 202 -5.49 50.45 -26.25
CA PHE A 202 -5.33 51.30 -25.06
C PHE A 202 -3.95 51.96 -24.93
N ARG A 203 -3.12 51.99 -25.98
CA ARG A 203 -1.94 52.88 -26.02
C ARG A 203 -2.32 54.19 -26.72
N GLU A 204 -2.57 55.21 -25.89
CA GLU A 204 -2.72 56.62 -26.30
C GLU A 204 -1.48 57.16 -27.02
#